data_AF-A0A0L7KKB5-F1
#
_entry.id   AF-A0A0L7KKB5-F1
#
_cell.length_a   1.000
_cell.length_b   1.000
_cell.length_c   1.000
_cell.angle_alpha   90.00
_cell.angle_beta   90.00
_cell.angle_gamma   90.00
#
_symmetry.space_group_name_H-M   'P 1'
#
loop_
_entity.id
_entity.type
_entity.pdbx_description
1 polymer ?
#
loop_
_entity_poly.entity_id
_entity_poly.type
_entity_poly.pdbx_seq_one_letter_code
_entity_poly.pdbx_strand_id
1 'polypeptide(L)'
;MINIRKVLLPSCVITKSFLNNYYKRLITYYTKTHEYIKIEDGNLNNRKDMTNVKCKIGISNYGTHKLGEIVYVDVAHNINDHVKKGDCIATIESVKSVGDVYTPVSGKIININNKIIDNVNLMNEQSEIDGWIMELETNQINEKEIMNISEYEKMCEEEEQNEEKKIQQNEINCMEEKNKNKIFDINDMKNIENKGQGGK
;
A
#
# COMPACT_ATOMS: atom_id res chain seq x y z
N MET A 1 -13.00 46.44 -27.02
CA MET A 1 -13.82 45.68 -26.06
C MET A 1 -13.87 44.23 -26.52
N ILE A 2 -13.01 43.36 -25.98
CA ILE A 2 -12.96 41.95 -26.38
C ILE A 2 -14.01 41.19 -25.55
N ASN A 3 -14.94 40.59 -26.26
CA ASN A 3 -16.14 39.94 -25.77
C ASN A 3 -15.77 38.51 -25.29
N ILE A 4 -15.80 38.27 -23.98
CA ILE A 4 -15.48 36.98 -23.37
C ILE A 4 -16.71 36.07 -23.51
N ARG A 5 -16.71 35.19 -24.51
CA ARG A 5 -17.65 34.07 -24.55
C ARG A 5 -17.17 33.00 -23.57
N LYS A 6 -17.93 32.82 -22.49
CA LYS A 6 -17.92 31.65 -21.62
C LYS A 6 -17.97 30.37 -22.47
N VAL A 7 -16.88 29.62 -22.53
CA VAL A 7 -16.91 28.23 -23.01
C VAL A 7 -17.37 27.38 -21.83
N LEU A 8 -18.68 27.14 -21.76
CA LEU A 8 -19.24 26.05 -20.98
C LEU A 8 -18.82 24.75 -21.68
N LEU A 9 -17.83 24.04 -21.14
CA LEU A 9 -17.55 22.68 -21.57
C LEU A 9 -18.62 21.76 -20.96
N PRO A 10 -19.30 20.93 -21.78
CA PRO A 10 -20.27 19.98 -21.28
C PRO A 10 -19.55 18.89 -20.47
N SER A 11 -20.24 18.35 -19.49
CA SER A 11 -19.84 17.22 -18.68
C SER A 11 -19.41 16.04 -19.56
N CYS A 12 -18.16 15.60 -19.35
CA CYS A 12 -17.65 14.27 -19.69
C CYS A 12 -17.51 13.91 -21.19
N VAL A 13 -16.47 14.42 -21.85
CA VAL A 13 -15.72 13.64 -22.87
C VAL A 13 -14.23 13.94 -22.71
N ILE A 14 -13.60 13.39 -21.67
CA ILE A 14 -12.14 13.37 -21.60
C ILE A 14 -11.69 12.23 -22.52
N THR A 15 -10.99 12.54 -23.60
CA THR A 15 -10.56 11.52 -24.57
C THR A 15 -9.47 10.63 -23.94
N LYS A 16 -9.43 9.35 -24.33
CA LYS A 16 -8.38 8.41 -23.89
C LYS A 16 -6.96 8.95 -24.16
N SER A 17 -6.75 9.71 -25.24
CA SER A 17 -5.45 10.35 -25.50
C SER A 17 -5.12 11.47 -24.52
N PHE A 18 -6.12 12.23 -24.05
CA PHE A 18 -5.95 13.30 -23.06
C PHE A 18 -5.71 12.73 -21.66
N LEU A 19 -6.43 11.69 -21.27
CA LEU A 19 -6.14 10.91 -20.05
C LEU A 19 -4.72 10.32 -20.12
N ASN A 20 -4.37 9.68 -21.23
CA ASN A 20 -3.04 9.07 -21.40
C ASN A 20 -1.90 10.11 -21.36
N ASN A 21 -2.14 11.35 -21.79
CA ASN A 21 -1.16 12.44 -21.69
C ASN A 21 -1.13 13.08 -20.28
N TYR A 22 -2.27 13.11 -19.59
CA TYR A 22 -2.38 13.58 -18.20
C TYR A 22 -1.65 12.63 -17.23
N TYR A 23 -1.83 11.31 -17.37
CA TYR A 23 -1.08 10.30 -16.59
C TYR A 23 0.42 10.30 -16.90
N LYS A 24 0.83 10.74 -18.10
CA LYS A 24 2.24 10.85 -18.50
C LYS A 24 3.00 11.98 -17.79
N ARG A 25 2.29 12.89 -17.12
CA ARG A 25 2.84 14.02 -16.34
C ARG A 25 2.71 13.79 -14.84
N LEU A 26 2.42 12.56 -14.39
CA LEU A 26 2.38 12.23 -12.96
C LEU A 26 3.54 11.27 -12.68
N ILE A 27 4.38 11.64 -11.71
CA ILE A 27 5.44 10.78 -11.21
C ILE A 27 4.94 10.18 -9.90
N THR A 28 4.96 8.85 -9.81
CA THR A 28 4.61 8.12 -8.61
C THR A 28 5.87 7.63 -7.92
N TYR A 29 5.96 7.86 -6.62
CA TYR A 29 6.93 7.22 -5.75
C TYR A 29 6.22 6.40 -4.69
N TYR A 30 6.94 5.47 -4.08
CA TYR A 30 6.41 4.51 -3.12
C TYR A 30 7.20 4.53 -1.82
N THR A 31 6.60 4.05 -0.74
CA THR A 31 7.25 3.85 0.55
C THR A 31 7.53 2.37 0.79
N LYS A 32 8.30 2.07 1.84
CA LYS A 32 8.52 0.69 2.29
C LYS A 32 7.27 0.03 2.89
N THR A 33 6.29 0.84 3.28
CA THR A 33 5.02 0.42 3.89
C THR A 33 3.86 0.42 2.88
N HIS A 34 4.19 0.44 1.58
CA HIS A 34 3.25 0.32 0.46
C HIS A 34 2.29 1.50 0.27
N GLU A 35 2.57 2.66 0.84
CA GLU A 35 1.93 3.90 0.40
C GLU A 35 2.59 4.42 -0.88
N TYR A 36 1.83 5.20 -1.65
CA TYR A 36 2.37 5.94 -2.77
C TYR A 36 2.16 7.45 -2.60
N ILE A 37 3.04 8.22 -3.22
CA ILE A 37 2.91 9.66 -3.41
C ILE A 37 2.97 9.95 -4.91
N LYS A 38 1.91 10.57 -5.42
CA LYS A 38 1.78 10.93 -6.84
C LYS A 38 1.88 12.44 -7.00
N ILE A 39 2.89 12.89 -7.72
CA ILE A 39 3.25 14.30 -7.91
C ILE A 39 3.10 14.67 -9.38
N GLU A 40 2.56 15.85 -9.67
CA GLU A 40 2.59 16.39 -11.04
C GLU A 40 4.02 16.78 -11.45
N ASP A 41 4.53 16.20 -12.53
CA ASP A 41 5.86 16.38 -13.15
C ASP A 41 6.18 17.86 -13.42
N GLY A 42 5.18 18.68 -13.72
CA GLY A 42 5.33 20.13 -13.85
C GLY A 42 5.86 20.83 -12.59
N ASN A 43 5.61 20.26 -11.41
CA ASN A 43 6.07 20.79 -10.12
C ASN A 43 7.53 20.40 -9.82
N LEU A 44 8.01 19.27 -10.37
CA LEU A 44 9.37 18.77 -10.13
C LEU A 44 10.42 19.44 -11.02
N ASN A 45 10.05 19.92 -12.20
CA ASN A 45 10.97 20.54 -13.16
C ASN A 45 11.33 22.01 -12.83
N ASN A 46 10.58 22.68 -11.94
CA ASN A 46 10.87 24.03 -11.45
C ASN A 46 11.80 24.01 -10.21
N ARG A 47 12.89 23.23 -10.29
CA ARG A 47 13.82 22.86 -9.19
C ARG A 47 14.51 24.01 -8.42
N LYS A 48 14.20 25.29 -8.69
CA LYS A 48 14.78 26.39 -7.91
C LYS A 48 13.95 26.79 -6.68
N ASP A 49 12.63 26.54 -6.69
CA ASP A 49 11.75 26.86 -5.55
C ASP A 49 10.67 25.77 -5.41
N MET A 50 10.98 24.67 -4.70
CA MET A 50 10.05 23.57 -4.40
C MET A 50 9.02 24.00 -3.35
N THR A 51 8.19 24.99 -3.70
CA THR A 51 7.12 25.52 -2.85
C THR A 51 5.77 25.16 -3.45
N ASN A 52 4.83 24.77 -2.60
CA ASN A 52 3.43 24.46 -2.92
C ASN A 52 3.26 23.27 -3.89
N VAL A 53 4.05 22.21 -3.69
CA VAL A 53 3.91 20.98 -4.47
C VAL A 53 2.63 20.27 -4.05
N LYS A 54 1.74 20.05 -5.02
CA LYS A 54 0.55 19.23 -4.83
C LYS A 54 0.86 17.77 -5.08
N CYS A 55 0.50 16.92 -4.12
CA CYS A 55 0.67 15.49 -4.22
C CYS A 55 -0.55 14.74 -3.69
N LYS A 56 -0.86 13.60 -4.32
CA LYS A 56 -1.89 12.68 -3.87
C LYS A 56 -1.24 11.49 -3.19
N ILE A 57 -1.81 11.08 -2.06
CA ILE A 57 -1.35 9.96 -1.27
C ILE A 57 -2.44 8.89 -1.23
N GLY A 58 -2.02 7.63 -1.30
CA GLY A 58 -2.88 6.47 -1.17
C GLY A 58 -2.05 5.23 -0.86
N ILE A 59 -2.72 4.08 -0.84
CA ILE A 59 -2.08 2.76 -0.71
C ILE A 59 -1.86 2.16 -2.11
N SER A 60 -0.75 1.48 -2.35
CA SER A 60 -0.43 0.90 -3.65
C SER A 60 -1.31 -0.30 -4.00
N ASN A 61 -1.32 -0.70 -5.26
CA ASN A 61 -2.04 -1.92 -5.67
C ASN A 61 -1.51 -3.17 -4.95
N TYR A 62 -0.20 -3.24 -4.69
CA TYR A 62 0.38 -4.33 -3.92
C TYR A 62 -0.05 -4.28 -2.44
N GLY A 63 -0.05 -3.09 -1.82
CA GLY A 63 -0.46 -2.91 -0.43
C GLY A 63 -1.93 -3.31 -0.21
N THR A 64 -2.82 -2.91 -1.12
CA THR A 64 -4.22 -3.33 -1.08
C THR A 64 -4.37 -4.85 -1.26
N HIS A 65 -3.67 -5.49 -2.19
CA HIS A 65 -3.69 -6.95 -2.32
C HIS A 65 -3.20 -7.68 -1.06
N LYS A 66 -2.20 -7.14 -0.36
CA LYS A 66 -1.71 -7.71 0.90
C LYS A 66 -2.73 -7.62 2.02
N LEU A 67 -3.45 -6.51 2.13
CA LEU A 67 -4.58 -6.39 3.05
C LEU A 67 -5.70 -7.35 2.64
N GLY A 68 -5.96 -7.48 1.34
CA GLY A 68 -7.11 -8.20 0.80
C GLY A 68 -8.25 -7.24 0.42
N GLU A 69 -9.43 -7.78 0.18
CA GLU A 69 -10.58 -6.98 -0.23
C GLU A 69 -10.95 -5.96 0.85
N ILE A 70 -10.77 -4.67 0.53
CA ILE A 70 -11.08 -3.56 1.40
C ILE A 70 -12.59 -3.38 1.43
N VAL A 71 -13.14 -3.28 2.64
CA VAL A 71 -14.58 -3.13 2.88
C VAL A 71 -14.92 -1.81 3.57
N TYR A 72 -13.93 -1.16 4.20
CA TYR A 72 -14.14 0.10 4.90
C TYR A 72 -12.85 0.94 4.95
N VAL A 73 -13.02 2.26 4.99
CA VAL A 73 -11.95 3.25 5.15
C VAL A 73 -12.42 4.36 6.08
N ASP A 74 -11.58 4.71 7.06
CA ASP A 74 -11.78 5.84 7.96
C ASP A 74 -10.63 6.85 7.78
N VAL A 75 -10.96 8.09 7.44
CA VAL A 75 -9.96 9.15 7.20
C VAL A 75 -9.78 9.98 8.46
N ALA A 76 -8.55 10.05 8.98
CA ALA A 76 -8.26 10.56 10.32
C ALA A 76 -8.23 12.10 10.46
N HIS A 77 -8.25 12.84 9.35
CA HIS A 77 -8.04 14.30 9.33
C HIS A 77 -9.05 15.01 8.44
N ASN A 78 -9.18 16.32 8.62
CA ASN A 78 -10.06 17.18 7.82
C ASN A 78 -9.28 18.01 6.80
N ILE A 79 -9.99 18.56 5.81
CA ILE A 79 -9.43 19.54 4.90
C ILE A 79 -8.97 20.78 5.68
N ASN A 80 -7.80 21.30 5.35
CA ASN A 80 -7.04 22.37 6.01
C ASN A 80 -6.21 21.97 7.24
N ASP A 81 -6.31 20.73 7.73
CA ASP A 81 -5.41 20.26 8.77
C ASP A 81 -3.97 20.14 8.24
N HIS A 82 -3.01 20.23 9.14
CA HIS A 82 -1.59 20.01 8.85
C HIS A 82 -1.17 18.67 9.40
N VAL A 83 -0.62 17.82 8.54
CA VAL A 83 -0.05 16.52 8.90
C VAL A 83 1.46 16.56 8.80
N LYS A 84 2.12 15.81 9.68
CA LYS A 84 3.55 15.58 9.66
C LYS A 84 3.83 14.23 9.02
N LYS A 85 5.00 14.11 8.39
CA LYS A 85 5.51 12.81 7.93
C LYS A 85 5.38 11.76 9.05
N GLY A 86 4.82 10.61 8.70
CA GLY A 86 4.59 9.49 9.62
C GLY A 86 3.28 9.57 10.41
N ASP A 87 2.50 10.66 10.28
CA ASP A 87 1.16 10.70 10.85
C ASP A 87 0.24 9.72 10.10
N CYS A 88 -0.61 9.00 10.85
CA CYS A 88 -1.67 8.17 10.27
C CYS A 88 -2.69 9.08 9.60
N ILE A 89 -3.01 8.81 8.33
CA ILE A 89 -3.98 9.59 7.54
C ILE A 89 -5.29 8.85 7.32
N ALA A 90 -5.28 7.52 7.37
CA ALA A 90 -6.48 6.70 7.28
C ALA A 90 -6.25 5.31 7.89
N THR A 91 -7.31 4.69 8.37
CA THR A 91 -7.34 3.28 8.74
C THR A 91 -8.22 2.53 7.73
N ILE A 92 -7.70 1.43 7.19
CA ILE A 92 -8.33 0.59 6.18
C ILE A 92 -8.70 -0.74 6.82
N GLU A 93 -9.95 -1.15 6.68
CA GLU A 93 -10.39 -2.49 7.06
C GLU A 93 -10.68 -3.33 5.81
N SER A 94 -10.17 -4.54 5.83
CA SER A 94 -10.39 -5.55 4.81
C SER A 94 -11.02 -6.80 5.40
N VAL A 95 -11.40 -7.74 4.55
CA VAL A 95 -11.91 -9.06 4.97
C VAL A 95 -10.86 -9.86 5.75
N LYS A 96 -9.56 -9.56 5.59
CA LYS A 96 -8.47 -10.35 6.22
C LYS A 96 -7.78 -9.62 7.38
N SER A 97 -7.65 -8.30 7.30
CA SER A 97 -6.85 -7.51 8.23
C SER A 97 -7.27 -6.05 8.28
N VAL A 98 -6.76 -5.34 9.30
CA VAL A 98 -6.86 -3.89 9.43
C VAL A 98 -5.45 -3.31 9.28
N GLY A 99 -5.33 -2.22 8.54
CA GLY A 99 -4.06 -1.55 8.30
C GLY A 99 -4.20 -0.03 8.39
N ASP A 100 -3.21 0.62 8.98
CA ASP A 100 -3.10 2.08 8.96
C ASP A 100 -2.30 2.53 7.73
N VAL A 101 -2.65 3.69 7.20
CA VAL A 101 -1.95 4.35 6.10
C VAL A 101 -1.30 5.62 6.64
N TYR A 102 0.00 5.79 6.39
CA TYR A 102 0.75 6.93 6.90
C TYR A 102 1.16 7.90 5.78
N THR A 103 1.25 9.19 6.08
CA THR A 103 1.75 10.16 5.10
C THR A 103 3.28 10.11 4.99
N PRO A 104 3.86 10.00 3.78
CA PRO A 104 5.31 10.04 3.59
C PRO A 104 5.91 11.45 3.72
N VAL A 105 5.08 12.50 3.69
CA VAL A 105 5.51 13.90 3.68
C VAL A 105 4.67 14.74 4.64
N SER A 106 5.27 15.81 5.16
CA SER A 106 4.53 16.84 5.91
C SER A 106 3.86 17.80 4.93
N GLY A 107 2.65 18.26 5.23
CA GLY A 107 1.92 19.15 4.33
C GLY A 107 0.61 19.65 4.91
N LYS A 108 -0.03 20.56 4.17
CA LYS A 108 -1.41 20.98 4.42
C LYS A 108 -2.35 20.11 3.61
N ILE A 109 -3.40 19.59 4.21
CA ILE A 109 -4.46 18.86 3.50
C ILE A 109 -5.29 19.85 2.70
N ILE A 110 -5.30 19.68 1.38
CA ILE A 110 -6.08 20.52 0.47
C ILE A 110 -7.31 19.80 -0.09
N ASN A 111 -7.34 18.47 -0.02
CA ASN A 111 -8.48 17.67 -0.46
C ASN A 111 -8.51 16.29 0.20
N ILE A 112 -9.70 15.73 0.33
CA ILE A 112 -9.96 14.35 0.77
C ILE A 112 -10.88 13.71 -0.27
N ASN A 113 -10.59 12.46 -0.64
CA ASN A 113 -11.37 11.78 -1.66
C ASN A 113 -12.67 11.21 -1.08
N ASN A 114 -13.74 11.99 -1.07
CA ASN A 114 -15.04 11.49 -0.60
C ASN A 114 -15.58 10.32 -1.45
N LYS A 115 -15.07 10.11 -2.68
CA LYS A 115 -15.53 9.01 -3.54
C LYS A 115 -15.18 7.63 -2.98
N ILE A 116 -14.06 7.48 -2.26
CA ILE A 116 -13.70 6.18 -1.66
C ILE A 116 -14.54 5.87 -0.43
N ILE A 117 -15.11 6.90 0.22
CA ILE A 117 -16.07 6.76 1.32
C ILE A 117 -17.41 6.28 0.77
N ASP A 118 -17.86 6.85 -0.34
CA ASP A 118 -19.10 6.46 -1.01
C ASP A 118 -18.99 5.11 -1.75
N ASN A 119 -17.79 4.80 -2.26
CA ASN A 119 -17.52 3.59 -3.03
C ASN A 119 -16.08 3.08 -2.78
N VAL A 120 -15.95 2.22 -1.77
CA VAL A 120 -14.67 1.64 -1.36
C VAL A 120 -14.03 0.73 -2.43
N ASN A 121 -14.82 0.21 -3.38
CA ASN A 121 -14.28 -0.62 -4.47
C ASN A 121 -13.28 0.12 -5.36
N LEU A 122 -13.29 1.46 -5.37
CA LEU A 122 -12.25 2.25 -6.03
C LEU A 122 -10.85 1.95 -5.47
N MET A 123 -10.73 1.63 -4.18
CA MET A 123 -9.45 1.23 -3.57
C MET A 123 -9.04 -0.17 -4.01
N ASN A 124 -10.00 -1.08 -4.20
CA ASN A 124 -9.73 -2.46 -4.65
C ASN A 124 -9.35 -2.54 -6.13
N GLU A 125 -10.05 -1.79 -7.00
CA GLU A 125 -9.88 -1.91 -8.45
C GLU A 125 -8.92 -0.86 -9.04
N GLN A 126 -8.80 0.28 -8.38
CA GLN A 126 -8.20 1.49 -8.93
C GLN A 126 -7.37 2.26 -7.88
N SER A 127 -6.71 1.54 -6.97
CA SER A 127 -6.01 2.12 -5.80
C SER A 127 -5.13 3.31 -6.16
N GLU A 128 -4.31 3.15 -7.21
CA GLU A 128 -3.38 4.20 -7.65
C GLU A 128 -3.98 5.21 -8.63
N ILE A 129 -5.24 5.06 -9.04
CA ILE A 129 -5.90 5.93 -10.01
C ILE A 129 -6.94 6.80 -9.30
N ASP A 130 -8.09 6.23 -8.98
CA ASP A 130 -9.23 6.91 -8.37
C ASP A 130 -9.38 6.54 -6.87
N GLY A 131 -8.59 5.59 -6.37
CA GLY A 131 -8.53 5.14 -4.97
C GLY A 131 -7.59 5.94 -4.06
N TRP A 132 -7.12 7.12 -4.47
CA TRP A 132 -6.32 8.00 -3.61
C TRP A 132 -7.12 8.44 -2.38
N ILE A 133 -6.44 8.70 -1.26
CA ILE A 133 -7.08 9.01 0.02
C ILE A 133 -7.13 10.52 0.23
N MET A 134 -5.98 11.18 0.06
CA MET A 134 -5.76 12.55 0.47
C MET A 134 -4.86 13.28 -0.52
N GLU A 135 -5.09 14.58 -0.68
CA GLU A 135 -4.22 15.47 -1.44
C GLU A 135 -3.59 16.50 -0.49
N LEU A 136 -2.27 16.62 -0.55
CA LEU A 136 -1.48 17.55 0.24
C LEU A 136 -0.84 18.62 -0.62
N GLU A 137 -0.66 19.79 -0.03
CA GLU A 137 0.27 20.82 -0.47
C GLU A 137 1.50 20.77 0.45
N THR A 138 2.67 20.53 -0.12
CA THR A 138 3.94 20.36 0.61
C THR A 138 5.08 21.17 0.01
N ASN A 139 6.01 21.56 0.87
CA ASN A 139 7.27 22.20 0.49
C ASN A 139 8.48 21.26 0.67
N GLN A 140 8.25 20.02 1.10
CA GLN A 140 9.30 19.13 1.57
C GLN A 140 9.04 17.71 1.06
N ILE A 141 9.66 17.37 -0.07
CA ILE A 141 9.72 16.01 -0.58
C ILE A 141 11.16 15.54 -0.44
N ASN A 142 11.37 14.52 0.41
CA ASN A 142 12.67 13.89 0.57
C ASN A 142 12.77 12.67 -0.36
N GLU A 143 13.38 12.85 -1.52
CA GLU A 143 13.54 11.78 -2.52
C GLU A 143 14.31 10.56 -2.00
N LYS A 144 15.09 10.68 -0.91
CA LYS A 144 15.84 9.55 -0.34
C LYS A 144 14.98 8.56 0.45
N GLU A 145 13.78 8.96 0.82
CA GLU A 145 12.87 8.18 1.69
C GLU A 145 11.69 7.60 0.92
N ILE A 146 11.65 7.85 -0.38
CA ILE A 146 10.65 7.35 -1.32
C ILE A 146 11.38 6.62 -2.45
N MET A 147 10.74 5.60 -3.00
CA MET A 147 11.32 4.72 -4.01
C MET A 147 10.65 4.98 -5.34
N ASN A 148 11.40 4.90 -6.43
CA ASN A 148 10.79 4.83 -7.75
C ASN A 148 10.14 3.46 -7.98
N ILE A 149 9.35 3.32 -9.06
CA ILE A 149 8.64 2.08 -9.36
C ILE A 149 9.58 0.86 -9.46
N SER A 150 10.76 1.01 -10.08
CA SER A 150 11.69 -0.11 -10.27
C SER A 150 12.30 -0.59 -8.96
N GLU A 151 12.56 0.32 -8.03
CA GLU A 151 13.02 -0.02 -6.68
C GLU A 151 11.91 -0.67 -5.87
N TYR A 152 10.68 -0.16 -5.99
CA TYR A 152 9.51 -0.68 -5.28
C TYR A 152 9.12 -2.09 -5.73
N GLU A 153 9.11 -2.36 -7.04
CA GLU A 153 8.81 -3.68 -7.61
C GLU A 153 9.79 -4.74 -7.08
N LYS A 154 11.10 -4.44 -7.06
CA LYS A 154 12.11 -5.34 -6.49
C LYS A 154 11.87 -5.62 -5.01
N MET A 155 11.52 -4.60 -4.23
CA MET A 155 11.20 -4.77 -2.83
C MET A 155 9.99 -5.70 -2.63
N CYS A 156 8.95 -5.54 -3.44
CA CYS A 156 7.75 -6.39 -3.40
C CYS A 156 8.08 -7.84 -3.76
N GLU A 157 8.87 -8.06 -4.82
CA GLU A 157 9.33 -9.41 -5.22
C GLU A 157 10.16 -10.08 -4.11
N GLU A 158 11.06 -9.33 -3.47
CA GLU A 158 11.86 -9.83 -2.35
C GLU A 158 10.99 -10.21 -1.14
N GLU A 159 9.97 -9.40 -0.83
CA GLU A 159 8.99 -9.69 0.23
C GLU A 159 8.19 -10.95 -0.05
N GLU A 160 7.65 -11.12 -1.26
CA GLU A 160 6.91 -12.32 -1.67
C GLU A 160 7.78 -13.57 -1.52
N GLN A 161 9.02 -13.55 -2.04
CA GLN A 161 9.95 -14.67 -1.90
C GLN A 161 10.27 -14.98 -0.44
N ASN A 162 10.37 -13.96 0.41
CA ASN A 162 10.63 -14.14 1.83
C ASN A 162 9.43 -14.72 2.56
N GLU A 163 8.19 -14.36 2.18
CA GLU A 163 6.97 -14.97 2.69
C GLU A 163 6.86 -16.45 2.28
N GLU A 164 7.13 -16.78 1.01
CA GLU A 164 7.13 -18.16 0.53
C GLU A 164 8.15 -19.03 1.28
N LYS A 165 9.37 -18.53 1.47
CA LYS A 165 10.40 -19.22 2.25
C LYS A 165 9.97 -19.46 3.69
N LYS A 166 9.30 -18.47 4.32
CA LYS A 166 8.77 -18.62 5.68
C LYS A 166 7.69 -19.70 5.73
N ILE A 167 6.78 -19.74 4.76
CA ILE A 167 5.74 -20.77 4.67
C ILE A 167 6.37 -22.15 4.53
N GLN A 168 7.31 -22.32 3.58
CA GLN A 168 8.02 -23.59 3.37
C GLN A 168 8.78 -24.04 4.63
N GLN A 169 9.47 -23.12 5.30
CA GLN A 169 10.19 -23.44 6.53
C GLN A 169 9.23 -23.85 7.66
N ASN A 170 8.08 -23.19 7.78
CA ASN A 170 7.06 -23.56 8.76
C ASN A 170 6.52 -24.97 8.50
N GLU A 171 6.28 -25.33 7.24
CA GLU A 171 5.84 -26.67 6.85
C GLU A 171 6.88 -27.75 7.19
N ILE A 172 8.17 -27.48 6.91
CA ILE A 172 9.28 -28.37 7.28
C ILE A 172 9.33 -28.57 8.79
N ASN A 173 9.28 -27.48 9.56
CA ASN A 173 9.29 -27.56 11.02
C ASN A 173 8.12 -28.40 11.56
N CYS A 174 6.91 -28.20 11.02
CA CYS A 174 5.74 -28.99 11.39
C CYS A 174 5.91 -30.48 11.07
N MET A 175 6.59 -30.84 9.98
CA MET A 175 6.86 -32.24 9.63
C MET A 175 7.90 -32.88 10.55
N GLU A 176 8.96 -32.15 10.90
CA GLU A 176 10.01 -32.63 11.80
C GLU A 176 9.48 -32.93 13.21
N GLU A 177 8.60 -32.08 13.74
CA GLU A 177 7.96 -32.30 15.05
C GLU A 177 7.09 -33.56 15.05
N LYS A 178 6.28 -33.77 14.00
CA LYS A 178 5.47 -34.99 13.86
C LYS A 178 6.33 -36.24 13.81
N ASN A 179 7.47 -36.18 13.11
CA ASN A 179 8.40 -37.30 13.03
C ASN A 179 9.07 -37.60 14.37
N LYS A 180 9.48 -36.57 15.14
CA LYS A 180 10.05 -36.74 16.49
C LYS A 180 9.05 -37.42 17.44
N ASN A 181 7.79 -36.97 17.45
CA ASN A 181 6.76 -37.56 18.29
C ASN A 181 6.50 -39.03 17.92
N LYS A 182 6.44 -39.34 16.63
CA LYS A 182 6.26 -40.72 16.16
C LYS A 182 7.44 -41.64 16.54
N ILE A 183 8.67 -41.14 16.49
CA ILE A 183 9.86 -41.88 16.91
C ILE A 183 9.82 -42.16 18.41
N PHE A 184 9.39 -41.18 19.21
CA PHE A 184 9.22 -41.33 20.65
C PHE A 184 8.22 -42.45 20.98
N ASP A 185 7.04 -42.44 20.35
CA ASP A 185 6.02 -43.49 20.53
C ASP A 185 6.55 -44.89 20.18
N ILE A 186 7.33 -45.01 19.10
CA ILE A 186 7.93 -46.30 18.69
C ILE A 186 8.96 -46.80 19.70
N ASN A 187 9.77 -45.90 20.26
CA ASN A 187 10.80 -46.27 21.23
C ASN A 187 10.18 -46.73 22.57
N ASP A 188 9.08 -46.10 22.99
CA ASP A 188 8.32 -46.51 24.17
C ASP A 188 7.70 -47.90 23.99
N MET A 189 7.13 -48.21 22.82
CA MET A 189 6.62 -49.55 22.51
C MET A 189 7.71 -50.63 22.56
N LYS A 190 8.87 -50.39 21.94
CA LYS A 190 10.00 -51.35 21.93
C LYS A 190 10.57 -51.61 23.34
N ASN A 191 10.56 -50.60 24.21
CA ASN A 191 11.01 -50.75 25.60
C ASN A 191 10.06 -51.61 26.44
N ILE A 192 8.78 -51.67 26.10
CA ILE A 192 7.79 -52.55 26.75
C ILE A 192 8.01 -54.02 26.34
N GLU A 193 8.23 -54.29 25.06
CA GLU A 193 8.48 -55.65 24.55
C GLU A 193 9.76 -56.28 25.14
N ASN A 194 10.82 -55.50 25.30
CA ASN A 194 12.09 -55.98 25.86
C ASN A 194 12.02 -56.30 27.37
N LYS A 195 11.08 -55.73 28.12
CA LYS A 195 10.87 -56.06 29.55
C LYS A 195 10.09 -57.36 29.77
N GLY A 196 9.38 -57.86 28.75
CA GLY A 196 8.59 -59.09 28.83
C GLY A 196 9.38 -60.39 28.59
N GLN A 197 10.59 -60.34 28.02
CA GLN A 197 11.38 -61.53 27.67
C GLN A 197 12.48 -61.88 28.68
N GLY A 198 12.70 -61.07 29.73
CA GLY A 198 13.76 -61.27 30.72
C GLY A 198 13.38 -62.03 32.00
N GLY A 199 12.13 -62.46 32.15
CA GLY A 199 11.64 -63.18 33.34
C GLY A 199 11.35 -64.66 33.04
N LYS A 200 12.37 -65.50 33.08
CA LYS A 200 12.25 -66.95 33.31
C LYS A 200 12.90 -67.29 34.64
#